data_AF-S2KNT2-F1
#
_entry.id   AF-S2KNT2-F1
#
_cell.length_a   1.000
_cell.length_b   1.000
_cell.length_c   1.000
_cell.angle_alpha   90.00
_cell.angle_beta   90.00
_cell.angle_gamma   90.00
#
_symmetry.space_group_name_H-M   'P 1'
#
loop_
_entity.id
_entity.type
_entity.pdbx_description
1 polymer ?
#
loop_
_entity_poly.entity_id
_entity_poly.type
_entity_poly.pdbx_seq_one_letter_code
_entity_poly.pdbx_strand_id
1 'polypeptide(L)'
;MRNKGFVVMLLALSIAGCSDGRPEWMKTALDDDVDQARWEASSLEEKVATAGLWLQRLNDDDYLSLAKPAAEMEPEANALATCIDSSLEEATAESATGVRLAAADCVHELGYAKKVGELVD
;
A
#
# COMPACT_ATOMS: atom_id res chain seq x y z
N MET A 1 -47.59 17.91 36.13
CA MET A 1 -47.79 18.76 34.93
C MET A 1 -46.56 19.64 34.74
N ARG A 2 -46.15 19.84 33.47
CA ARG A 2 -45.09 20.75 32.92
C ARG A 2 -43.66 20.23 33.08
N ASN A 3 -43.05 19.66 32.03
CA ASN A 3 -42.46 20.24 30.80
C ASN A 3 -41.07 20.86 30.99
N LYS A 4 -40.20 20.57 29.99
CA LYS A 4 -38.88 21.12 29.64
C LYS A 4 -37.74 20.34 30.32
N GLY A 5 -37.00 19.46 29.64
CA GLY A 5 -36.42 19.64 28.31
C GLY A 5 -35.16 20.51 28.45
N PHE A 6 -33.99 19.87 28.54
CA PHE A 6 -32.73 20.51 28.18
C PHE A 6 -31.73 19.46 27.69
N VAL A 7 -31.71 19.36 26.36
CA VAL A 7 -30.67 18.77 25.54
C VAL A 7 -29.44 19.68 25.64
N VAL A 8 -28.25 19.14 25.93
CA VAL A 8 -26.97 19.86 25.69
C VAL A 8 -25.91 18.92 25.14
N MET A 9 -25.68 19.11 23.84
CA MET A 9 -24.43 19.01 23.07
C MET A 9 -23.74 17.65 22.95
N LEU A 10 -24.28 16.90 21.98
CA LEU A 10 -23.49 16.24 20.95
C LEU A 10 -22.59 17.22 20.18
N LEU A 11 -21.54 16.64 19.59
CA LEU A 11 -20.70 17.12 18.48
C LEU A 11 -19.48 17.96 18.83
N ALA A 12 -18.39 17.28 19.17
CA ALA A 12 -17.04 17.79 18.91
C ALA A 12 -16.08 16.66 18.59
N LEU A 13 -16.34 15.87 17.55
CA LEU A 13 -15.33 15.00 16.89
C LEU A 13 -15.91 14.49 15.57
N SER A 14 -16.09 15.39 14.62
CA SER A 14 -16.42 15.00 13.25
C SER A 14 -15.76 15.95 12.28
N ILE A 15 -14.44 16.14 12.44
CA ILE A 15 -13.60 16.35 11.26
C ILE A 15 -13.46 14.98 10.62
N ALA A 16 -14.58 14.43 10.15
CA ALA A 16 -14.60 13.47 9.08
C ALA A 16 -14.25 14.26 7.82
N GLY A 17 -12.99 14.71 7.75
CA GLY A 17 -12.37 14.86 6.45
C GLY A 17 -12.35 13.45 5.88
N CYS A 18 -12.92 13.28 4.70
CA CYS A 18 -12.71 12.10 3.86
C CYS A 18 -11.22 12.03 3.49
N SER A 19 -10.36 11.82 4.49
CA SER A 19 -9.02 11.29 4.31
C SER A 19 -9.25 9.81 4.10
N ASP A 20 -8.70 9.26 3.03
CA ASP A 20 -8.91 7.88 2.57
C ASP A 20 -8.37 6.82 3.55
N GLY A 21 -8.18 7.16 4.83
CA GLY A 21 -7.59 6.32 5.88
C GLY A 21 -6.08 6.11 5.73
N ARG A 22 -5.49 6.57 4.63
CA ARG A 22 -4.08 6.32 4.28
C ARG A 22 -3.12 7.20 5.12
N PRO A 23 -1.97 6.65 5.55
CA PRO A 23 -0.85 7.43 6.08
C PRO A 23 -0.38 8.52 5.11
N GLU A 24 0.22 9.59 5.64
CA GLU A 24 0.65 10.74 4.83
C GLU A 24 1.61 10.35 3.70
N TRP A 25 2.57 9.46 3.98
CA TRP A 25 3.58 8.99 3.03
C TRP A 25 3.01 8.14 1.90
N MET A 26 1.76 7.66 2.01
CA MET A 26 1.08 6.85 0.99
C MET A 26 0.19 7.68 0.07
N LYS A 27 0.05 8.99 0.30
CA LYS A 27 -0.88 9.83 -0.48
C LYS A 27 -0.51 10.01 -1.94
N THR A 28 0.76 9.79 -2.29
CA THR A 28 1.29 9.87 -3.65
C THR A 28 1.29 8.51 -4.35
N ALA A 29 0.72 7.47 -3.73
CA ALA A 29 0.64 6.15 -4.32
C ALA A 29 -0.13 6.16 -5.64
N LEU A 30 0.34 5.39 -6.61
CA LEU A 30 -0.35 5.17 -7.86
C LEU A 30 -1.47 4.15 -7.63
N ASP A 31 -2.73 4.59 -7.77
CA ASP A 31 -3.90 3.75 -7.53
C ASP A 31 -4.26 2.81 -8.71
N ASP A 32 -3.70 3.07 -9.90
CA ASP A 32 -3.94 2.33 -11.15
C ASP A 32 -2.91 1.20 -11.38
N ASP A 33 -3.12 0.42 -12.45
CA ASP A 33 -2.08 -0.48 -12.98
C ASP A 33 -0.82 0.31 -13.37
N VAL A 34 0.32 -0.10 -12.82
CA VAL A 34 1.62 0.52 -13.05
C VAL A 34 2.43 -0.36 -13.97
N ASP A 35 2.69 0.10 -15.19
CA ASP A 35 3.65 -0.51 -16.10
C ASP A 35 5.09 -0.06 -15.81
N GLN A 36 6.07 -0.69 -16.45
CA GLN A 36 7.48 -0.40 -16.20
C GLN A 36 7.84 1.05 -16.53
N ALA A 37 7.32 1.61 -17.63
CA ALA A 37 7.59 2.99 -18.00
C ALA A 37 7.07 3.99 -16.95
N ARG A 38 5.86 3.77 -16.42
CA ARG A 38 5.30 4.58 -15.34
C ARG A 38 6.07 4.39 -14.04
N TRP A 39 6.44 3.15 -13.71
CA TRP A 39 7.25 2.87 -12.54
C TRP A 39 8.59 3.60 -12.61
N GLU A 40 9.34 3.46 -13.70
CA GLU A 40 10.65 4.10 -13.91
C GLU A 40 10.57 5.63 -13.91
N ALA A 41 9.50 6.21 -14.46
CA ALA A 41 9.30 7.64 -14.47
C ALA A 41 8.87 8.23 -13.10
N SER A 42 8.44 7.38 -12.17
CA SER A 42 7.96 7.81 -10.85
C SER A 42 9.11 8.21 -9.94
N SER A 43 8.87 9.20 -9.08
CA SER A 43 9.81 9.55 -8.02
C SER A 43 9.97 8.41 -7.01
N LEU A 44 11.07 8.42 -6.25
CA LEU A 44 11.26 7.45 -5.17
C LEU A 44 10.09 7.48 -4.17
N GLU A 45 9.59 8.67 -3.84
CA GLU A 45 8.44 8.83 -2.94
C GLU A 45 7.19 8.14 -3.50
N GLU A 46 6.84 8.33 -4.76
CA GLU A 46 5.70 7.67 -5.41
C GLU A 46 5.89 6.15 -5.49
N LYS A 47 7.09 5.65 -5.79
CA LYS A 47 7.39 4.22 -5.79
C LYS A 47 7.18 3.60 -4.41
N VAL A 48 7.71 4.24 -3.36
CA VAL A 48 7.54 3.79 -1.97
C VAL A 48 6.07 3.82 -1.57
N ALA A 49 5.36 4.92 -1.84
CA ALA A 49 3.93 5.04 -1.56
C ALA A 49 3.12 3.93 -2.25
N THR A 50 3.42 3.64 -3.52
CA THR A 50 2.78 2.60 -4.33
C THR A 50 3.07 1.20 -3.78
N ALA A 51 4.33 0.90 -3.46
CA ALA A 51 4.73 -0.35 -2.81
C ALA A 51 4.01 -0.53 -1.46
N GLY A 52 3.89 0.55 -0.68
CA GLY A 52 3.14 0.58 0.58
C GLY A 52 1.66 0.26 0.40
N LEU A 53 1.03 0.80 -0.65
CA LEU A 53 -0.35 0.50 -1.00
C LEU A 53 -0.55 -0.97 -1.36
N TRP A 54 0.39 -1.56 -2.08
CA TRP A 54 0.36 -2.99 -2.40
C TRP A 54 0.54 -3.86 -1.15
N LEU A 55 1.51 -3.52 -0.28
CA LEU A 55 1.70 -4.23 0.98
C LEU A 55 0.46 -4.13 1.87
N GLN A 56 -0.17 -2.96 1.96
CA GLN A 56 -1.40 -2.80 2.71
C GLN A 56 -2.50 -3.73 2.16
N ARG A 57 -2.75 -3.73 0.85
CA ARG A 57 -3.77 -4.60 0.23
C ARG A 57 -3.49 -6.08 0.50
N LEU A 58 -2.25 -6.53 0.30
CA LEU A 58 -1.84 -7.90 0.59
C LEU A 58 -1.98 -8.26 2.08
N ASN A 59 -1.74 -7.30 2.98
CA ASN A 59 -1.91 -7.51 4.41
C ASN A 59 -3.39 -7.58 4.82
N ASP A 60 -4.22 -6.71 4.25
CA ASP A 60 -5.68 -6.69 4.47
C ASP A 60 -6.32 -7.99 3.97
N ASP A 61 -5.77 -8.58 2.91
CA ASP A 61 -6.16 -9.87 2.34
C ASP A 61 -5.49 -11.09 3.02
N ASP A 62 -4.77 -10.89 4.13
CA ASP A 62 -4.10 -11.94 4.93
C ASP A 62 -2.94 -12.68 4.23
N TYR A 63 -2.39 -12.15 3.14
CA TYR A 63 -1.25 -12.76 2.42
C TYR A 63 0.12 -12.48 3.05
N LEU A 64 0.24 -11.43 3.85
CA LEU A 64 1.53 -11.03 4.46
C LEU A 64 1.71 -11.54 5.89
N SER A 65 2.94 -11.87 6.25
CA SER A 65 3.40 -12.16 7.61
C SER A 65 3.64 -10.89 8.43
N LEU A 66 3.52 -9.71 7.80
CA LEU A 66 3.68 -8.40 8.40
C LEU A 66 2.47 -8.05 9.28
N ALA A 67 2.42 -8.56 10.50
CA ALA A 67 1.37 -8.25 11.47
C ALA A 67 1.47 -6.82 12.05
N LYS A 68 1.44 -5.79 11.19
CA LYS A 68 1.54 -4.37 11.56
C LYS A 68 0.60 -3.50 10.72
N PRO A 69 0.20 -2.31 11.18
CA PRO A 69 -0.64 -1.41 10.39
C PRO A 69 0.16 -0.71 9.29
N ALA A 70 -0.51 -0.28 8.21
CA ALA A 70 0.11 0.39 7.07
C ALA A 70 0.96 1.62 7.47
N ALA A 71 0.55 2.37 8.49
CA ALA A 71 1.32 3.51 9.01
C ALA A 71 2.75 3.16 9.46
N GLU A 72 3.01 1.89 9.80
CA GLU A 72 4.31 1.39 10.26
C GLU A 72 5.07 0.60 9.18
N MET A 73 4.50 0.46 7.97
CA MET A 73 5.07 -0.35 6.87
C MET A 73 5.99 0.42 5.92
N GLU A 74 6.28 1.70 6.17
CA GLU A 74 7.14 2.51 5.28
C GLU A 74 8.53 1.88 5.03
N PRO A 75 9.21 1.28 6.03
CA PRO A 75 10.49 0.60 5.80
C PRO A 75 10.36 -0.61 4.86
N GLU A 76 9.31 -1.42 5.01
CA GLU A 76 9.04 -2.57 4.13
C GLU A 76 8.65 -2.12 2.72
N ALA A 77 7.91 -1.03 2.60
CA ALA A 77 7.57 -0.42 1.32
C ALA A 77 8.81 0.09 0.59
N ASN A 78 9.76 0.69 1.31
CA ASN A 78 11.04 1.10 0.75
C ASN A 78 11.89 -0.08 0.27
N ALA A 79 11.96 -1.14 1.05
CA ALA A 79 12.65 -2.38 0.66
C ALA A 79 12.00 -3.02 -0.57
N LEU A 80 10.67 -3.08 -0.62
CA LEU A 80 9.91 -3.61 -1.75
C LEU A 80 10.16 -2.78 -3.03
N ALA A 81 10.05 -1.45 -2.95
CA ALA A 81 10.32 -0.56 -4.08
C ALA A 81 11.73 -0.75 -4.64
N THR A 82 12.73 -0.89 -3.76
CA THR A 82 14.12 -1.14 -4.13
C THR A 82 14.30 -2.49 -4.82
N CYS A 83 13.64 -3.53 -4.31
CA CYS A 83 13.67 -4.85 -4.94
C CYS A 83 13.05 -4.81 -6.34
N ILE A 84 11.89 -4.16 -6.50
CA ILE A 84 11.23 -4.03 -7.81
C ILE A 84 12.12 -3.30 -8.79
N ASP A 85 12.76 -2.19 -8.38
CA ASP A 85 13.73 -1.49 -9.25
C ASP A 85 14.84 -2.43 -9.72
N SER A 86 15.41 -3.23 -8.82
CA SER A 86 16.44 -4.22 -9.18
C SER A 86 15.91 -5.31 -10.13
N SER A 87 14.71 -5.83 -9.87
CA SER A 87 14.11 -6.88 -10.72
C SER A 87 13.77 -6.37 -12.12
N LEU A 88 13.33 -5.12 -12.24
CA LEU A 88 13.00 -4.50 -13.52
C LEU A 88 14.24 -4.10 -14.33
N GLU A 89 15.37 -3.78 -13.70
CA GLU A 89 16.64 -3.58 -14.40
C GLU A 89 17.15 -4.86 -15.09
N GLU A 90 16.87 -6.01 -14.49
CA GLU A 90 17.28 -7.32 -15.02
C GLU A 90 16.25 -7.92 -16.01
N ALA A 91 15.02 -7.42 -16.02
CA ALA A 91 13.90 -7.95 -16.79
C ALA A 91 13.41 -6.98 -17.89
N THR A 92 12.71 -7.53 -18.90
CA THR A 92 11.98 -6.74 -19.91
C THR A 92 10.49 -6.69 -19.58
N ALA A 93 10.16 -6.24 -18.37
CA ALA A 93 8.80 -6.23 -17.85
C ALA A 93 7.99 -5.04 -18.37
N GLU A 94 7.81 -4.91 -19.69
CA GLU A 94 7.20 -3.72 -20.31
C GLU A 94 5.72 -3.48 -19.93
N SER A 95 5.04 -4.49 -19.36
CA SER A 95 3.62 -4.44 -19.04
C SER A 95 3.36 -4.30 -17.54
N ALA A 96 2.17 -3.78 -17.19
CA ALA A 96 1.70 -3.76 -15.80
C ALA A 96 1.68 -5.15 -15.14
N THR A 97 1.40 -6.21 -15.92
CA THR A 97 1.52 -7.59 -15.43
C THR A 97 2.94 -7.93 -15.02
N GLY A 98 3.94 -7.50 -15.80
CA GLY A 98 5.35 -7.71 -15.48
C GLY A 98 5.76 -7.04 -14.17
N VAL A 99 5.36 -5.80 -13.94
CA VAL A 99 5.64 -5.08 -12.68
C VAL A 99 4.94 -5.74 -11.49
N ARG A 100 3.69 -6.19 -11.65
CA ARG A 100 2.95 -6.91 -10.59
C ARG A 100 3.61 -8.24 -10.23
N LEU A 101 4.10 -8.99 -11.22
CA LEU A 101 4.87 -10.22 -10.99
C LEU A 101 6.18 -9.92 -10.26
N ALA A 102 6.93 -8.89 -10.68
CA ALA A 102 8.14 -8.46 -9.99
C ALA A 102 7.85 -8.08 -8.52
N ALA A 103 6.76 -7.35 -8.26
CA ALA A 103 6.34 -7.01 -6.91
C ALA A 103 6.00 -8.25 -6.07
N ALA A 104 5.29 -9.23 -6.64
CA ALA A 104 4.96 -10.49 -5.96
C ALA A 104 6.22 -11.32 -5.64
N ASP A 105 7.16 -11.42 -6.59
CA ASP A 105 8.44 -12.09 -6.40
C ASP A 105 9.25 -11.40 -5.29
N CYS A 106 9.33 -10.06 -5.31
CA CYS A 106 9.99 -9.30 -4.25
C CYS A 106 9.35 -9.46 -2.87
N VAL A 107 8.02 -9.54 -2.77
CA VAL A 107 7.32 -9.83 -1.52
C VAL A 107 7.72 -11.22 -0.98
N HIS A 108 7.93 -12.20 -1.86
CA HIS A 108 8.46 -13.50 -1.48
C HIS A 108 9.93 -13.45 -1.06
N GLU A 109 10.79 -12.80 -1.84
CA GLU A 109 12.24 -12.69 -1.56
C GLU A 109 12.53 -11.97 -0.24
N LEU A 110 11.77 -10.92 0.07
CA LEU A 110 11.87 -10.16 1.31
C LEU A 110 11.28 -10.92 2.52
N GLY A 111 10.67 -12.09 2.31
CA GLY A 111 10.08 -12.91 3.37
C GLY A 111 8.79 -12.36 3.94
N TYR A 112 8.12 -11.45 3.24
CA TYR A 112 6.86 -10.84 3.68
C TYR A 112 5.66 -11.74 3.42
N ALA A 113 5.72 -12.68 2.49
CA ALA A 113 4.64 -13.64 2.23
C ALA A 113 4.45 -14.65 3.39
N LYS A 114 3.19 -14.96 3.76
CA LYS A 114 2.83 -15.98 4.77
C LYS A 114 3.08 -17.42 4.31
N LYS A 115 2.89 -17.70 3.02
CA LYS A 115 3.18 -19.01 2.39
C LYS A 115 3.67 -18.82 0.96
N VAL A 116 4.71 -19.56 0.60
CA VAL A 116 5.22 -19.67 -0.77
C VAL A 116 4.21 -20.51 -1.56
N GLY A 117 3.30 -19.89 -2.32
CA GLY A 117 2.41 -20.65 -3.23
C GLY A 117 1.01 -20.08 -3.56
N GLU A 118 0.55 -18.98 -2.96
CA GLU A 118 -0.84 -18.48 -3.15
C GLU A 118 -0.93 -17.03 -3.68
N LEU A 119 0.16 -16.42 -4.15
CA LEU A 119 0.15 -15.04 -4.70
C LEU A 119 -0.13 -14.96 -6.21
N VAL A 120 -0.41 -16.10 -6.87
CA VAL A 120 -0.61 -16.20 -8.32
C VAL A 120 -1.85 -17.05 -8.63
N ASP A 121 -3.04 -16.51 -8.35
CA ASP A 121 -4.31 -16.98 -8.93
C ASP A 121 -5.16 -15.77 -9.38
#